data_AF-A0A0K8S7R7-F1
#
_entry.id   AF-A0A0K8S7R7-F1
#
_cell.length_a   1.000
_cell.length_b   1.000
_cell.length_c   1.000
_cell.angle_alpha   90.00
_cell.angle_beta   90.00
_cell.angle_gamma   90.00
#
_symmetry.space_group_name_H-M   'P 1'
#
loop_
_entity.id
_entity.type
_entity.pdbx_description
1 polymer ?
#
loop_
_entity_poly.entity_id
_entity_poly.type
_entity_poly.pdbx_seq_one_letter_code
_entity_poly.pdbx_strand_id
1 'polypeptide(L)'
;AINCTFTIYFSAYSMATMGFDLIFLIGMIESLVFCGLGWILTCTSVLHACMNLTTNEMFNYKRYPYLRDKRGKYLNPFSRGPLLNLVEFFVCTPSDSDEQVLLIEDSP
;
A
#
# COMPACT_ATOMS: atom_id res chain seq x y z
N ALA A 1 11.16 -6.03 -3.25
CA ALA A 1 10.74 -7.00 -2.22
C ALA A 1 11.02 -8.43 -2.68
N ILE A 2 10.33 -8.92 -3.72
CA ILE A 2 10.47 -10.32 -4.22
C ILE A 2 11.92 -10.69 -4.58
N ASN A 3 12.62 -9.83 -5.32
CA ASN A 3 14.03 -10.05 -5.67
C ASN A 3 14.92 -10.16 -4.43
N CYS A 4 14.67 -9.35 -3.41
CA CYS A 4 15.42 -9.38 -2.17
C CYS A 4 15.19 -10.68 -1.38
N THR A 5 13.96 -11.23 -1.39
CA THR A 5 13.68 -12.56 -0.81
C THR A 5 14.44 -13.68 -1.52
N PHE A 6 14.57 -13.61 -2.85
CA PHE A 6 15.40 -14.56 -3.60
C PHE A 6 16.89 -14.42 -3.24
N THR A 7 17.38 -13.19 -3.12
CA THR A 7 18.77 -12.92 -2.72
C THR A 7 19.08 -13.47 -1.33
N ILE A 8 18.19 -13.27 -0.34
CA ILE A 8 18.33 -13.82 1.02
C ILE A 8 18.40 -15.36 0.98
N TYR A 9 17.53 -16.00 0.20
CA TYR A 9 17.55 -17.46 0.06
C TYR A 9 18.88 -17.94 -0.53
N PHE A 10 19.34 -17.30 -1.60
CA PHE A 10 20.58 -17.70 -2.28
C PHE A 10 21.83 -17.47 -1.42
N SER A 11 21.92 -16.34 -0.73
CA SER A 11 23.07 -16.04 0.14
C SER A 11 23.09 -16.93 1.38
N ALA A 12 21.94 -17.25 1.98
CA ALA A 12 21.85 -18.22 3.06
C ALA A 12 22.23 -19.64 2.61
N TYR A 13 21.74 -20.08 1.45
CA TYR A 13 22.08 -21.38 0.89
C TYR A 13 23.57 -21.51 0.54
N SER A 14 24.16 -20.45 -0.03
CA SER A 14 25.59 -20.42 -0.36
C SER A 14 26.45 -20.47 0.91
N MET A 15 26.06 -19.74 1.96
CA MET A 15 26.75 -19.78 3.27
C MET A 15 26.66 -21.17 3.94
N ALA A 16 25.55 -21.89 3.76
CA ALA A 16 25.40 -23.25 4.29
C ALA A 16 26.23 -24.30 3.55
N THR A 17 26.48 -24.10 2.25
CA THR A 17 27.17 -25.09 1.40
C THR A 17 28.67 -24.82 1.24
N MET A 18 29.07 -23.56 1.12
CA MET A 18 30.47 -23.13 0.93
C MET A 18 31.16 -22.74 2.24
N GLY A 19 30.40 -22.56 3.32
CA GLY A 19 30.90 -22.11 4.61
C GLY A 19 30.79 -20.60 4.82
N PHE A 20 31.41 -20.09 5.89
CA PHE A 20 31.34 -18.69 6.25
C PHE A 20 32.26 -17.83 5.37
N ASP A 21 31.66 -16.93 4.60
CA ASP A 21 32.35 -15.92 3.80
C ASP A 21 31.76 -14.53 4.08
N LEU A 22 32.63 -13.53 4.16
CA LEU A 22 32.25 -12.12 4.36
C LEU A 22 31.34 -11.62 3.25
N ILE A 23 31.53 -12.06 2.01
CA ILE A 23 30.70 -11.65 0.87
C ILE A 23 29.25 -12.11 1.08
N PHE A 24 29.05 -13.35 1.54
CA PHE A 24 27.70 -13.87 1.82
C PHE A 24 27.06 -13.17 3.01
N LEU A 25 27.84 -12.84 4.05
CA LEU A 25 27.34 -12.10 5.20
C LEU A 25 26.89 -10.68 4.82
N ILE A 26 27.70 -9.96 4.03
CA ILE A 26 27.36 -8.61 3.57
C ILE A 26 26.12 -8.66 2.67
N GLY A 27 26.04 -9.61 1.73
CA GLY A 27 24.86 -9.80 0.88
C GLY A 27 23.59 -10.15 1.67
N MET A 28 23.70 -10.92 2.75
CA MET A 28 22.59 -11.20 3.68
C MET A 28 22.10 -9.92 4.36
N ILE A 29 23.01 -9.10 4.91
CA ILE A 29 22.64 -7.87 5.61
C ILE A 29 22.02 -6.85 4.65
N GLU A 30 22.64 -6.63 3.50
CA GLU A 30 22.17 -5.71 2.46
C GLU A 30 20.78 -6.10 1.97
N SER A 31 20.59 -7.36 1.61
CA SER A 31 19.30 -7.87 1.16
C SER A 31 18.21 -7.82 2.24
N LEU A 32 18.53 -8.02 3.53
CA LEU A 32 17.57 -7.86 4.62
C LEU A 32 17.06 -6.41 4.76
N VAL A 33 17.97 -5.43 4.69
CA VAL A 33 17.61 -4.01 4.77
C VAL A 33 16.70 -3.62 3.61
N PHE A 34 17.09 -3.96 2.38
CA PHE A 34 16.29 -3.64 1.19
C PHE A 34 14.97 -4.43 1.12
N CYS A 35 14.94 -5.66 1.64
CA CYS A 35 13.71 -6.45 1.74
C CYS A 35 12.71 -5.80 2.70
N GLY A 36 13.17 -5.39 3.89
CA GLY A 36 12.34 -4.69 4.87
C GLY A 36 11.74 -3.41 4.32
N LEU A 37 12.59 -2.53 3.77
CA LEU A 37 12.13 -1.28 3.14
C LEU A 37 11.19 -1.54 1.97
N GLY A 38 11.52 -2.51 1.11
CA GLY A 38 10.71 -2.86 -0.04
C GLY A 38 9.32 -3.40 0.33
N TRP A 39 9.22 -4.24 1.36
CA TRP A 39 7.94 -4.74 1.84
C TRP A 39 7.10 -3.65 2.52
N ILE A 40 7.71 -2.78 3.33
CA ILE A 40 7.00 -1.65 3.94
C ILE A 40 6.37 -0.78 2.85
N LEU A 41 7.14 -0.39 1.83
CA LEU A 41 6.65 0.40 0.71
C LEU A 41 5.54 -0.32 -0.08
N THR A 42 5.72 -1.60 -0.34
CA THR A 42 4.70 -2.39 -1.06
C THR A 42 3.40 -2.45 -0.27
N CYS A 43 3.48 -2.75 1.03
CA CYS A 43 2.32 -2.82 1.91
C CYS A 43 1.60 -1.47 2.01
N THR A 44 2.33 -0.36 2.17
CA THR A 44 1.69 0.96 2.23
C THR A 44 1.02 1.30 0.91
N SER A 45 1.65 1.05 -0.24
CA SER A 45 1.05 1.26 -1.56
C SER A 45 -0.22 0.42 -1.77
N VAL A 46 -0.19 -0.86 -1.36
CA VAL A 46 -1.38 -1.73 -1.45
C VAL A 46 -2.48 -1.24 -0.52
N LEU A 47 -2.16 -0.81 0.70
CA LEU A 47 -3.16 -0.23 1.62
C LEU A 47 -3.80 1.04 1.06
N HIS A 48 -3.00 1.91 0.42
CA HIS A 48 -3.50 3.10 -0.27
C HIS A 48 -4.48 2.73 -1.39
N ALA A 49 -4.13 1.74 -2.22
CA ALA A 49 -5.02 1.23 -3.26
C ALA A 49 -6.30 0.58 -2.68
N CYS A 50 -6.17 -0.24 -1.64
CA CYS A 50 -7.28 -0.89 -0.96
C CYS A 50 -8.26 0.09 -0.31
N MET A 51 -7.82 1.29 0.07
CA MET A 51 -8.70 2.30 0.68
C MET A 51 -9.17 3.37 -0.31
N ASN A 52 -8.72 3.30 -1.57
CA ASN A 52 -8.95 4.31 -2.60
C ASN A 52 -8.67 5.74 -2.07
N LEU A 53 -7.57 5.88 -1.31
CA LEU A 53 -7.20 7.13 -0.64
C LEU A 53 -5.76 7.53 -0.98
N THR A 54 -5.58 8.80 -1.27
CA THR A 54 -4.25 9.38 -1.48
C THR A 54 -3.52 9.56 -0.16
N THR A 55 -2.18 9.65 -0.22
CA THR A 55 -1.34 9.92 0.96
C THR A 55 -1.73 11.21 1.68
N ASN A 56 -2.11 12.25 0.92
CA ASN A 56 -2.55 13.53 1.47
C ASN A 56 -3.84 13.41 2.28
N GLU A 57 -4.80 12.63 1.80
CA GLU A 57 -6.06 12.39 2.50
C GLU A 57 -5.86 11.55 3.75
N MET A 58 -5.00 10.53 3.69
CA MET A 58 -4.69 9.68 4.84
C MET A 58 -3.96 10.45 5.94
N PHE A 59 -2.97 11.27 5.58
CA PHE A 59 -2.19 12.04 6.55
C PHE A 59 -3.01 13.20 7.15
N ASN A 60 -3.86 13.82 6.32
CA ASN A 60 -4.58 15.03 6.68
C ASN A 60 -6.08 14.81 6.89
N TYR A 61 -6.48 13.58 7.24
CA TYR A 61 -7.88 13.18 7.40
C TYR A 61 -8.65 14.07 8.40
N LYS A 62 -7.96 14.66 9.39
CA LYS A 62 -8.59 15.55 10.37
C LYS A 62 -9.06 16.88 9.78
N ARG A 63 -8.40 17.37 8.72
CA ARG A 63 -8.74 18.63 8.04
C ARG A 63 -9.95 18.47 7.14
N TYR A 64 -10.18 17.28 6.61
CA TYR A 64 -11.24 17.00 5.64
C TYR A 64 -12.53 16.52 6.35
N PRO A 65 -13.58 17.35 6.42
CA PRO A 65 -14.79 17.02 7.16
C PRO A 65 -15.56 15.86 6.53
N TYR A 66 -15.48 15.68 5.21
CA TYR A 66 -16.13 14.58 4.48
C TYR A 66 -15.55 13.20 4.80
N LEU A 67 -14.33 13.13 5.35
CA LEU A 67 -13.71 11.90 5.84
C LEU A 67 -14.06 11.60 7.31
N ARG A 68 -15.01 12.35 7.89
CA ARG A 68 -15.41 12.27 9.30
C ARG A 68 -16.92 12.20 9.42
N ASP A 69 -17.38 11.29 10.24
CA ASP A 69 -18.78 11.15 10.62
C ASP A 69 -19.20 12.29 11.57
N LYS A 70 -20.50 12.52 11.76
CA LYS A 70 -21.09 13.51 12.68
C LYS A 70 -20.63 13.32 14.13
N ARG A 71 -20.18 12.11 14.48
CA ARG A 71 -19.60 11.75 15.79
C ARG A 71 -18.07 11.93 15.85
N GLY A 72 -17.45 12.44 14.79
CA GLY A 72 -16.03 12.69 14.66
C GLY A 72 -15.18 11.46 14.33
N LYS A 73 -15.79 10.29 14.10
CA LYS A 73 -15.10 9.04 13.71
C LYS A 73 -14.70 9.09 12.24
N TYR A 74 -13.57 8.47 11.89
CA TYR A 74 -13.17 8.32 10.48
C TYR A 74 -14.22 7.51 9.70
N LEU A 75 -14.65 8.07 8.56
CA LEU A 75 -15.56 7.45 7.62
C LEU A 75 -15.03 7.71 6.21
N ASN A 76 -14.80 6.66 5.44
CA ASN A 76 -14.34 6.78 4.07
C ASN A 76 -15.50 6.54 3.09
N PRO A 77 -16.11 7.60 2.50
CA PRO A 77 -17.21 7.44 1.55
C PRO A 77 -16.76 6.87 0.20
N PHE A 78 -15.47 6.94 -0.12
CA PHE A 78 -14.91 6.45 -1.39
C PHE A 78 -14.53 4.97 -1.35
N SER A 79 -14.58 4.32 -0.17
CA SER A 79 -14.29 2.89 -0.06
C SER A 79 -15.53 2.07 -0.39
N ARG A 80 -15.49 1.37 -1.53
CA ARG A 80 -16.50 0.37 -1.92
C ARG A 80 -16.17 -1.04 -1.38
N GLY A 81 -15.03 -1.17 -0.70
CA GLY A 81 -14.50 -2.42 -0.13
C GLY A 81 -13.10 -2.71 -0.67
N PRO A 82 -12.23 -3.39 0.10
CA PRO A 82 -10.80 -3.51 -0.23
C PRO A 82 -10.53 -4.22 -1.57
N LEU A 83 -11.29 -5.26 -1.91
CA LEU A 83 -11.17 -5.95 -3.20
C LEU A 83 -11.69 -5.11 -4.37
N LEU A 84 -12.80 -4.40 -4.19
CA LEU A 84 -13.37 -3.54 -5.24
C LEU A 84 -12.45 -2.35 -5.53
N ASN A 85 -11.89 -1.72 -4.49
CA ASN A 85 -10.95 -0.62 -4.63
C ASN A 85 -9.65 -1.08 -5.32
N LEU A 86 -9.16 -2.29 -5.02
CA LEU A 86 -8.03 -2.89 -5.74
C LEU A 86 -8.34 -3.15 -7.21
N VAL A 87 -9.51 -3.72 -7.51
CA VAL A 87 -9.94 -3.97 -8.90
C VAL A 87 -10.09 -2.64 -9.65
N GLU A 88 -10.66 -1.61 -9.05
CA GLU A 88 -10.75 -0.26 -9.63
C GLU A 88 -9.35 0.31 -9.96
N PHE A 89 -8.40 0.15 -9.04
CA PHE A 89 -7.02 0.57 -9.24
C PHE A 89 -6.32 -0.13 -10.42
N PHE A 90 -6.59 -1.44 -10.63
CA PHE A 90 -5.94 -2.22 -11.69
C PHE A 90 -6.70 -2.27 -13.03
N VAL A 91 -8.03 -2.15 -13.01
CA VAL A 91 -8.90 -2.39 -14.17
C VAL A 91 -9.41 -1.09 -14.80
N CYS A 92 -9.16 0.08 -14.19
CA CYS A 92 -9.61 1.39 -14.68
C CYS A 92 -11.09 1.39 -15.07
N THR A 93 -11.95 0.84 -14.21
CA THR A 93 -13.40 0.90 -14.43
C THR A 93 -13.85 2.36 -14.26
N PRO A 94 -14.54 2.98 -15.23
CA PRO A 94 -15.15 4.29 -15.00
C PRO A 94 -16.16 4.14 -13.86
N SER A 95 -15.97 4.96 -12.82
CA SER A 95 -16.72 4.88 -11.58
C SER A 95 -17.99 5.71 -11.72
N ASP A 96 -19.18 5.14 -11.48
CA ASP A 96 -20.45 5.88 -11.24
C ASP A 96 -20.39 6.88 -10.06
N SER A 97 -19.20 7.09 -9.47
CA SER A 97 -18.95 8.09 -8.44
C SER A 97 -19.10 9.52 -8.97
N ASP A 98 -18.88 9.74 -10.28
CA ASP A 98 -19.11 11.05 -10.90
C ASP A 98 -20.59 11.45 -10.83
N GLU A 99 -21.53 10.49 -10.91
CA GLU A 99 -22.96 10.77 -10.70
C GLU A 99 -23.27 11.14 -9.25
N GLN A 100 -22.63 10.53 -8.25
CA GLN A 100 -22.90 10.86 -6.84
C GLN A 100 -22.37 12.23 -6.42
N VAL A 101 -21.27 12.72 -7.01
CA VAL A 101 -20.78 14.09 -6.76
C VAL A 101 -21.68 15.13 -7.44
N LEU A 102 -22.12 14.86 -8.68
CA LEU A 102 -23.08 15.71 -9.40
C LEU A 102 -24.42 15.84 -8.66
N LEU A 103 -24.92 14.75 -8.06
CA LEU A 103 -26.17 14.78 -7.30
C LEU A 103 -26.08 15.52 -5.96
N ILE A 104 -24.87 15.76 -5.43
CA ILE A 104 -24.66 16.54 -4.20
C ILE A 104 -24.54 18.04 -4.51
N GLU A 105 -24.09 18.41 -5.71
CA GLU A 105 -24.06 19.82 -6.17
C GLU A 105 -25.45 20.37 -6.52
N ASP A 106 -26.41 19.51 -6.89
CA ASP A 106 -27.77 19.88 -7.30
C ASP A 106 -28.80 19.98 -6.16
N SER A 107 -28.41 19.73 -4.89
CA SER A 107 -29.33 19.91 -3.77
C SER A 107 -29.17 21.32 -3.15
N PRO A 108 -30.22 22.15 -3.13
CA PRO A 108 -30.16 23.56 -2.71
C PRO A 108 -29.86 23.78 -1.22
#